data_AF-A0A7V1Y549-F1
#
_entry.id   AF-A0A7V1Y549-F1
#
_cell.length_a   1.000
_cell.length_b   1.000
_cell.length_c   1.000
_cell.angle_alpha   90.00
_cell.angle_beta   90.00
_cell.angle_gamma   90.00
#
_symmetry.space_group_name_H-M   'P 1'
#
loop_
_entity.id
_entity.type
_entity.pdbx_description
1 polymer ?
#
loop_
_entity_poly.entity_id
_entity_poly.type
_entity_poly.pdbx_seq_one_letter_code
_entity_poly.pdbx_strand_id
1 'polypeptide(L)'
;MALTRESQTIKTILTFLRDGHDRSRSPEEWTKFDSDPSVQLDPYLPGLIGDGHVRHEATPDRRVERYVLTEDGMKRLAELEALEQNSTLSG
;
A
#
# COMPACT_ATOMS: atom_id res chain seq x y z
N MET A 1 -0.72 -19.85 -9.23
CA MET A 1 -0.74 -19.99 -7.76
C MET A 1 -1.40 -18.75 -7.19
N ALA A 2 -2.66 -18.80 -6.74
CA ALA A 2 -3.35 -17.60 -6.25
C ALA A 2 -2.54 -16.86 -5.16
N LEU A 3 -2.59 -15.53 -5.17
CA LEU A 3 -1.93 -14.70 -4.14
C LEU A 3 -2.45 -15.09 -2.75
N THR A 4 -1.55 -15.12 -1.76
CA THR A 4 -1.96 -15.29 -0.36
C THR A 4 -2.80 -14.09 0.10
N ARG A 5 -3.60 -14.27 1.17
CA ARG A 5 -4.39 -13.18 1.76
C ARG A 5 -3.52 -11.98 2.14
N GLU A 6 -2.34 -12.24 2.69
CA GLU A 6 -1.34 -11.21 3.02
C GLU A 6 -0.87 -10.45 1.77
N SER A 7 -0.49 -11.17 0.72
CA SER A 7 -0.06 -10.56 -0.54
C SER A 7 -1.16 -9.72 -1.19
N GLN A 8 -2.42 -10.15 -1.07
CA GLN A 8 -3.58 -9.37 -1.52
C GLN A 8 -3.75 -8.10 -0.69
N THR A 9 -3.66 -8.18 0.64
CA THR A 9 -3.74 -6.99 1.52
C THR A 9 -2.64 -5.99 1.22
N ILE A 10 -1.38 -6.45 1.07
CA ILE A 10 -0.26 -5.58 0.71
C ILE A 10 -0.51 -4.91 -0.65
N LYS A 11 -0.94 -5.67 -1.65
CA LYS A 11 -1.29 -5.12 -2.97
C LYS A 11 -2.37 -4.03 -2.85
N THR A 12 -3.41 -4.28 -2.06
CA THR A 12 -4.50 -3.33 -1.79
C THR A 12 -3.98 -2.03 -1.16
N ILE A 13 -3.06 -2.11 -0.19
CA ILE A 13 -2.39 -0.95 0.42
C ILE A 13 -1.59 -0.16 -0.61
N LEU A 14 -0.70 -0.83 -1.34
CA LEU A 14 0.20 -0.15 -2.28
C LEU A 14 -0.59 0.48 -3.43
N THR A 15 -1.68 -0.17 -3.86
CA THR A 15 -2.63 0.37 -4.85
C THR A 15 -3.33 1.63 -4.33
N PHE A 16 -3.82 1.60 -3.09
CA PHE A 16 -4.47 2.76 -2.47
C PHE A 16 -3.57 4.00 -2.40
N LEU A 17 -2.28 3.81 -2.10
CA LEU A 17 -1.29 4.88 -2.10
C LEU A 17 -0.94 5.33 -3.52
N ARG A 18 -0.76 4.40 -4.48
CA ARG A 18 -0.50 4.71 -5.90
C ARG A 18 -1.58 5.60 -6.48
N ASP A 19 -2.83 5.28 -6.20
CA ASP A 19 -4.00 5.99 -6.73
C ASP A 19 -4.27 7.32 -5.99
N GLY A 20 -3.45 7.66 -4.99
CA GLY A 20 -3.44 8.95 -4.30
C GLY A 20 -2.69 10.04 -5.07
N HIS A 21 -2.92 11.30 -4.68
CA HIS A 21 -2.22 12.44 -5.28
C HIS A 21 -0.72 12.34 -4.99
N ASP A 22 0.12 12.51 -6.01
CA ASP A 22 1.58 12.30 -5.95
C ASP A 22 2.00 10.95 -5.35
N ARG A 23 1.19 9.90 -5.53
CA ARG A 23 1.38 8.58 -4.90
C ARG A 23 1.42 8.66 -3.37
N SER A 24 0.65 9.58 -2.81
CA SER A 24 0.60 9.83 -1.39
C SER A 24 -0.82 9.97 -0.85
N ARG A 25 -0.99 9.70 0.44
CA ARG A 25 -2.26 9.81 1.17
C ARG A 25 -2.01 10.43 2.55
N SER A 26 -2.96 11.23 3.03
CA SER A 26 -2.91 11.74 4.40
C SER A 26 -3.27 10.66 5.43
N PRO A 27 -2.89 10.83 6.71
CA PRO A 27 -3.37 9.95 7.79
C PRO A 27 -4.89 9.87 7.91
N GLU A 28 -5.61 10.92 7.54
CA GLU A 28 -7.07 10.96 7.55
C GLU A 28 -7.67 10.08 6.46
N GLU A 29 -7.10 10.13 5.24
CA GLU A 29 -7.46 9.22 4.15
C GLU A 29 -7.15 7.78 4.51
N TRP A 30 -5.99 7.55 5.15
CA TRP A 30 -5.60 6.24 5.64
C TRP A 30 -6.58 5.68 6.67
N THR A 31 -6.96 6.49 7.67
CA THR A 31 -7.92 6.09 8.72
C THR A 31 -9.27 5.73 8.12
N LYS A 32 -9.73 6.48 7.11
CA LYS A 32 -10.98 6.16 6.40
C LYS A 32 -10.91 4.85 5.64
N PHE A 33 -9.76 4.57 5.03
CA PHE A 33 -9.51 3.33 4.30
C PHE A 33 -9.42 2.12 5.23
N ASP A 34 -8.78 2.27 6.40
CA ASP A 34 -8.69 1.23 7.44
C ASP A 34 -10.01 1.00 8.18
N SER A 35 -10.86 2.02 8.27
CA SER A 35 -12.21 1.90 8.85
C SER A 35 -13.16 1.07 7.99
N ASP A 36 -12.78 0.70 6.75
CA ASP A 36 -13.59 -0.15 5.90
C ASP A 36 -13.48 -1.63 6.37
N PRO A 37 -14.57 -2.26 6.85
CA PRO A 37 -14.53 -3.63 7.35
C PRO A 37 -14.18 -4.68 6.29
N SER A 38 -14.23 -4.31 5.00
CA SER A 38 -13.75 -5.17 3.91
C SER A 38 -12.22 -5.16 3.76
N VAL A 39 -11.53 -4.26 4.48
CA VAL A 39 -10.10 -4.01 4.37
C VAL A 39 -9.44 -4.12 5.76
N GLN A 40 -8.76 -5.24 6.03
CA GLN A 40 -7.98 -5.39 7.28
C GLN A 40 -6.52 -4.99 7.03
N LEU A 41 -6.17 -3.74 7.31
CA LEU A 41 -4.86 -3.13 6.94
C LEU A 41 -3.84 -3.09 8.09
N ASP A 42 -4.31 -3.17 9.32
CA ASP A 42 -3.62 -2.61 10.49
C ASP A 42 -2.24 -3.21 10.85
N PRO A 43 -1.92 -4.51 10.65
CA PRO A 43 -0.56 -4.96 10.96
C PRO A 43 0.46 -4.64 9.85
N TYR A 44 0.03 -4.26 8.64
CA TYR A 44 0.92 -4.26 7.47
C TYR A 44 1.59 -2.92 7.19
N LEU A 45 0.94 -1.79 7.48
CA LEU A 45 1.53 -0.47 7.18
C LEU A 45 2.86 -0.24 7.92
N PRO A 46 2.99 -0.53 9.23
CA PRO A 46 4.29 -0.41 9.91
C PRO A 46 5.38 -1.28 9.28
N GLY A 47 5.03 -2.49 8.83
CA GLY A 47 5.94 -3.38 8.11
C GLY A 47 6.38 -2.80 6.77
N LEU A 48 5.45 -2.28 5.96
CA LEU A 48 5.75 -1.64 4.68
C LEU A 48 6.60 -0.38 4.82
N ILE A 49 6.49 0.34 5.94
CA ILE A 49 7.37 1.45 6.28
C ILE A 49 8.76 0.93 6.65
N GLY A 50 8.84 -0.09 7.51
CA GLY A 50 10.11 -0.72 7.91
C GLY A 50 10.89 -1.33 6.73
N ASP A 51 10.17 -1.89 5.76
CA ASP A 51 10.71 -2.49 4.54
C ASP A 51 11.07 -1.45 3.47
N GLY A 52 10.73 -0.17 3.67
CA GLY A 52 11.03 0.91 2.73
C GLY A 52 10.09 0.99 1.51
N HIS A 53 9.00 0.21 1.47
CA HIS A 53 7.97 0.29 0.44
C HIS A 53 7.10 1.55 0.57
N VAL A 54 6.94 2.06 1.79
CA VAL A 54 6.20 3.28 2.10
C VAL A 54 7.07 4.21 2.94
N ARG A 55 7.03 5.51 2.67
CA ARG A 55 7.70 6.52 3.47
C ARG A 55 6.67 7.38 4.19
N HIS A 56 6.84 7.55 5.50
CA HIS A 56 6.08 8.56 6.25
C HIS A 56 6.83 9.90 6.17
N GLU A 57 6.16 10.93 5.65
CA GLU A 57 6.66 12.30 5.60
C GLU A 57 5.83 13.19 6.50
N ALA A 58 6.47 13.81 7.49
CA ALA A 58 5.87 14.81 8.37
C ALA A 58 6.66 16.11 8.27
N THR A 59 5.98 17.22 7.93
CA THR A 59 6.60 18.56 7.94
C THR A 59 6.17 19.35 9.17
N PRO A 60 7.10 19.70 10.09
CA PRO A 60 6.75 20.38 11.34
C PRO A 60 6.10 21.75 11.10
N ASP A 61 6.48 22.47 10.04
CA ASP A 61 5.98 23.83 9.75
C ASP A 61 4.59 23.88 9.10
N ARG A 62 4.15 22.81 8.42
CA ARG A 62 2.87 22.81 7.69
C ARG A 62 1.81 21.90 8.29
N ARG A 63 2.13 21.14 9.36
CA ARG A 63 1.25 20.07 9.88
C ARG A 63 0.74 19.14 8.78
N VAL A 64 1.54 18.96 7.73
CA VAL A 64 1.23 18.04 6.64
C VAL A 64 1.98 16.76 6.93
N GLU A 65 1.21 15.73 7.24
CA GLU A 65 1.64 14.34 7.34
C GLU A 65 1.09 13.58 6.15
N ARG A 66 1.90 12.71 5.56
CA ARG A 66 1.48 11.84 4.45
C ARG A 66 2.29 10.56 4.39
N TYR A 67 1.64 9.51 3.93
CA TYR A 67 2.26 8.25 3.54
C TYR A 67 2.50 8.28 2.04
N VAL A 68 3.74 8.07 1.62
CA VAL A 68 4.18 8.15 0.22
C VAL A 68 4.63 6.77 -0.23
N LEU A 69 4.10 6.30 -1.35
CA LEU A 69 4.59 5.08 -1.99
C LEU A 69 5.97 5.32 -2.59
N THR A 70 6.95 4.49 -2.20
CA THR A 70 8.33 4.62 -2.72
C THR A 70 8.48 3.90 -4.07
N GLU A 71 9.63 4.09 -4.70
CA GLU A 71 9.98 3.33 -5.91
C GLU A 71 10.06 1.82 -5.65
N ASP A 72 10.55 1.41 -4.48
CA ASP A 72 10.57 -0.02 -4.11
C ASP A 72 9.16 -0.53 -3.82
N GLY A 73 8.28 0.30 -3.25
CA GLY A 73 6.86 0.00 -3.13
C GLY A 73 6.17 -0.17 -4.49
N MET A 74 6.53 0.64 -5.49
CA MET A 74 6.03 0.49 -6.86
C MET A 74 6.51 -0.83 -7.51
N LYS A 75 7.78 -1.19 -7.33
CA LYS A 75 8.30 -2.50 -7.82
C LYS A 75 7.56 -3.65 -7.15
N ARG A 76 7.38 -3.58 -5.83
CA ARG A 76 6.65 -4.60 -5.07
C ARG A 76 5.21 -4.76 -5.54
N LEU A 77 4.53 -3.65 -5.84
CA LEU A 77 3.19 -3.67 -6.41
C LEU A 77 3.17 -4.36 -7.79
N ALA A 78 4.11 -4.03 -8.67
CA ALA A 78 4.22 -4.66 -9.99
C ALA A 78 4.49 -6.17 -9.91
N GLU A 79 5.32 -6.62 -8.96
CA GLU A 79 5.54 -8.06 -8.69
C GLU A 79 4.24 -8.77 -8.29
N LEU A 80 3.46 -8.17 -7.39
CA LEU A 80 2.20 -8.73 -6.93
C LEU A 80 1.16 -8.79 -8.06
N GLU A 81 1.09 -7.78 -8.91
CA GLU A 81 0.24 -7.76 -10.11
C GLU A 81 0.65 -8.86 -11.11
N ALA A 82 1.95 -9.05 -11.35
CA ALA A 82 2.45 -10.10 -12.24
C ALA A 82 2.16 -11.52 -11.70
N LEU A 83 2.32 -11.74 -10.40
CA LEU A 83 2.01 -13.02 -9.74
C LEU A 83 0.51 -13.38 -9.84
N GLU A 84 -0.36 -12.39 -9.75
CA GLU A 84 -1.80 -12.57 -9.94
C GLU A 84 -2.14 -12.95 -11.38
N GLN A 85 -1.60 -12.24 -12.38
CA GLN A 85 -1.85 -12.52 -13.80
C GLN A 85 -1.36 -13.91 -14.23
N ASN A 86 -0.18 -14.31 -13.78
CA ASN A 86 0.36 -15.65 -14.06
C ASN A 86 -0.48 -16.77 -13.45
N SER A 87 -1.25 -16.46 -12.41
CA SER A 87 -2.16 -17.41 -11.78
C SER A 87 -3.48 -17.56 -12.52
N THR A 88 -3.90 -16.53 -13.25
CA THR A 88 -5.10 -16.53 -14.08
C THR A 88 -4.88 -17.22 -15.43
N LEU A 89 -3.66 -17.16 -15.97
CA LEU A 89 -3.31 -17.76 -17.27
C LEU A 89 -2.96 -19.26 -17.22
N SER A 90 -2.71 -19.80 -16.02
CA SER A 90 -2.35 -21.21 -15.82
C SER A 90 -3.53 -22.08 -15.37
N GLY A 91 -4.75 -21.53 -15.37
CA GLY A 91 -5.99 -22.18 -14.92
C GLY A 91 -6.89 -22.61 -16.06
#